data_AF-A0A8S3RZ48-F1
#
_entry.id   AF-A0A8S3RZ48-F1
#
_cell.length_a   1.000
_cell.length_b   1.000
_cell.length_c   1.000
_cell.angle_alpha   90.00
_cell.angle_beta   90.00
_cell.angle_gamma   90.00
#
_symmetry.space_group_name_H-M   'P 1'
#
loop_
_entity.id
_entity.type
_entity.pdbx_description
1 polymer ?
#
loop_
_entity_poly.entity_id
_entity_poly.type
_entity_poly.pdbx_seq_one_letter_code
_entity_poly.pdbx_strand_id
1 'polypeptide(L)'
;MPSCDDCGVVFESVPDLARHMNRWCPENNDLKRKRGNEDEDIPSKKPRVNEIDIEDGEDTAFIKLAELAREANEDVWKEKLDKYIDGNMSEDHARRKANRKLKDEDIDQFLSRYSSLVQYLLQLQNGKIHDKVMNKITELVNDDMDYEKAIKVAIRKYKPQLEIYLDEVIDNETNNSYESEDSNDDEEG
;
A
#
# COMPACT_ATOMS: atom_id res chain seq x y z
N MET A 1 -23.22 -2.52 34.63
CA MET A 1 -22.44 -1.67 33.70
C MET A 1 -22.66 -2.23 32.30
N PRO A 2 -23.03 -1.41 31.31
CA PRO A 2 -23.21 -1.90 29.94
C PRO A 2 -21.92 -2.49 29.39
N SER A 3 -21.98 -3.64 28.75
CA SER A 3 -20.83 -4.32 28.13
C SER A 3 -21.13 -4.65 26.68
N CYS A 4 -20.10 -4.72 25.84
CA CYS A 4 -20.21 -5.22 24.48
C CYS A 4 -20.25 -6.75 24.50
N ASP A 5 -21.29 -7.33 23.91
CA ASP A 5 -21.46 -8.78 23.84
C ASP A 5 -20.43 -9.44 22.91
N ASP A 6 -19.93 -8.72 21.90
CA ASP A 6 -18.99 -9.25 20.92
C ASP A 6 -17.54 -9.26 21.44
N CYS A 7 -17.09 -8.18 22.08
CA CYS A 7 -15.68 -8.06 22.51
C CYS A 7 -15.46 -8.01 24.04
N GLY A 8 -16.52 -8.13 24.84
CA GLY A 8 -16.46 -8.21 26.30
C GLY A 8 -16.05 -6.94 27.04
N VAL A 9 -15.89 -5.80 26.35
CA VAL A 9 -15.48 -4.53 26.98
C VAL A 9 -16.64 -3.93 27.77
N VAL A 10 -16.36 -3.49 29.00
CA VAL A 10 -17.33 -2.87 29.91
C VAL A 10 -17.23 -1.34 29.84
N PHE A 11 -18.37 -0.67 29.76
CA PHE A 11 -18.50 0.78 29.64
C PHE A 11 -19.21 1.39 30.85
N GLU A 12 -18.90 2.66 31.12
CA GLU A 12 -19.56 3.43 32.17
C GLU A 12 -20.97 3.86 31.78
N SER A 13 -21.23 4.09 30.48
CA SER A 13 -22.50 4.59 29.98
C SER A 13 -22.97 3.87 28.71
N VAL A 14 -24.30 3.80 28.52
CA VAL A 14 -24.92 3.22 27.32
C VAL A 14 -24.54 3.97 26.02
N PRO A 15 -24.41 5.32 26.01
CA PRO A 15 -23.88 6.04 24.85
C PRO A 15 -22.48 5.59 24.41
N ASP A 16 -21.61 5.23 25.36
CA ASP A 16 -20.25 4.78 25.03
C ASP A 16 -20.26 3.37 24.43
N LEU A 17 -21.13 2.48 24.92
CA LEU A 17 -21.40 1.19 24.29
C LEU A 17 -21.92 1.36 22.86
N ALA A 18 -22.87 2.28 22.62
CA ALA A 18 -23.42 2.52 21.28
C ALA A 18 -22.37 3.08 20.30
N ARG A 19 -21.46 3.95 20.78
CA ARG A 19 -20.33 4.48 19.99
C ARG A 19 -19.33 3.38 19.65
N HIS A 20 -19.08 2.52 20.62
CA HIS A 20 -18.23 1.35 20.46
C HIS A 20 -18.78 0.39 19.40
N MET A 21 -20.05 -0.05 19.53
CA MET A 21 -20.68 -0.96 18.56
C MET A 21 -20.65 -0.39 17.13
N ASN A 22 -20.91 0.91 16.95
CA ASN A 22 -21.01 1.48 15.60
C ASN A 22 -19.69 1.78 14.90
N ARG A 23 -18.57 1.93 15.62
CA ARG A 23 -17.32 2.42 15.02
C ARG A 23 -16.05 1.73 15.50
N TRP A 24 -16.05 1.17 16.71
CA TRP A 24 -14.81 0.81 17.42
C TRP A 24 -14.77 -0.63 17.92
N CYS A 25 -15.83 -1.41 17.74
CA CYS A 25 -15.83 -2.81 18.10
C CYS A 25 -15.01 -3.60 17.06
N PRO A 26 -13.89 -4.24 17.48
CA PRO A 26 -13.01 -4.94 16.55
C PRO A 26 -13.68 -6.16 15.88
N GLU A 27 -14.64 -6.77 16.57
CA GLU A 27 -15.44 -7.91 16.08
C GLU A 27 -16.57 -7.49 15.12
N ASN A 28 -16.96 -6.21 15.11
CA ASN A 28 -18.08 -5.74 14.29
C ASN A 28 -17.68 -5.33 12.86
N ASN A 29 -16.40 -5.44 12.49
CA ASN A 29 -15.93 -5.17 11.13
C ASN A 29 -16.35 -6.25 10.12
N ASP A 30 -16.69 -7.47 10.58
CA ASP A 30 -17.08 -8.57 9.71
C ASP A 30 -18.60 -8.67 9.46
N LEU A 31 -19.41 -7.87 10.16
CA LEU A 31 -20.86 -7.85 10.00
C LEU A 31 -21.34 -6.69 9.11
N LYS A 32 -20.70 -6.51 7.94
CA LYS A 32 -21.41 -5.92 6.80
C LYS A 32 -22.53 -6.89 6.39
N ARG A 33 -23.73 -6.66 6.93
CA ARG A 33 -25.00 -7.25 6.50
C ARG A 33 -25.02 -7.47 4.99
N LYS A 34 -25.01 -8.75 4.56
CA LYS A 34 -25.41 -9.17 3.22
C LYS A 34 -26.81 -8.61 2.93
N ARG A 35 -26.88 -7.60 2.06
CA ARG A 35 -28.07 -7.21 1.30
C ARG A 35 -27.62 -6.90 -0.13
N GLY A 36 -28.30 -7.53 -1.10
CA GLY A 36 -28.02 -7.50 -2.54
C GLY A 36 -27.80 -8.94 -3.01
N ASN A 37 -28.77 -9.67 -3.58
CA ASN A 37 -29.63 -9.39 -4.74
C ASN A 37 -28.84 -9.25 -6.05
N GLU A 38 -28.85 -10.36 -6.80
CA GLU A 38 -28.92 -10.56 -8.26
C GLU A 38 -28.04 -9.74 -9.23
N ASP A 39 -27.34 -10.54 -10.06
CA ASP A 39 -26.96 -10.36 -11.47
C ASP A 39 -26.07 -9.17 -11.89
N GLU A 40 -24.86 -9.48 -12.38
CA GLU A 40 -24.53 -9.37 -13.81
C GLU A 40 -23.17 -10.07 -14.12
N ASP A 41 -23.20 -10.92 -15.15
CA ASP A 41 -22.08 -11.63 -15.77
C ASP A 41 -21.10 -10.68 -16.50
N ILE A 42 -19.83 -10.67 -16.10
CA ILE A 42 -18.72 -10.22 -16.97
C ILE A 42 -17.49 -11.13 -16.74
N PRO A 43 -17.11 -12.01 -17.68
CA PRO A 43 -15.91 -12.83 -17.53
C PRO A 43 -14.66 -12.04 -17.92
N SER A 44 -14.07 -11.32 -16.96
CA SER A 44 -12.78 -10.65 -17.15
C SER A 44 -11.64 -11.67 -17.01
N LYS A 45 -11.22 -12.28 -18.13
CA LYS A 45 -10.05 -13.16 -18.19
C LYS A 45 -8.76 -12.33 -18.17
N LYS A 46 -8.25 -12.03 -16.98
CA LYS A 46 -6.85 -11.62 -16.79
C LYS A 46 -5.91 -12.78 -17.18
N PRO A 47 -4.72 -12.49 -17.74
CA PRO A 47 -3.75 -13.53 -18.07
C PRO A 47 -3.24 -14.19 -16.79
N ARG A 48 -3.38 -15.52 -16.71
CA ARG A 48 -2.84 -16.33 -15.62
C ARG A 48 -1.32 -16.20 -15.61
N VAL A 49 -0.81 -15.43 -14.65
CA VAL A 49 0.55 -15.62 -14.15
C VAL A 49 0.57 -17.04 -13.58
N ASN A 50 1.54 -17.84 -14.02
CA ASN A 50 1.74 -19.22 -13.52
C ASN A 50 1.62 -19.20 -11.99
N GLU A 51 0.73 -20.04 -11.45
CA GLU A 51 0.63 -20.31 -10.02
C GLU A 51 2.00 -20.83 -9.55
N ILE A 52 2.82 -19.90 -9.07
CA ILE A 52 3.88 -20.21 -8.13
C ILE A 52 3.11 -20.56 -6.86
N ASP A 53 3.29 -21.77 -6.34
CA ASP A 53 2.85 -22.12 -4.99
C ASP A 53 3.60 -21.16 -4.05
N ILE A 54 2.93 -20.07 -3.68
CA ILE A 54 3.43 -19.09 -2.70
C ILE A 54 3.17 -19.72 -1.34
N GLU A 55 4.02 -20.67 -0.98
CA GLU A 55 4.21 -21.03 0.42
C GLU A 55 4.95 -19.86 1.09
N ASP A 56 4.34 -19.32 2.13
CA ASP A 56 4.81 -18.24 3.01
C ASP A 56 4.69 -16.77 2.54
N GLY A 57 4.14 -15.95 3.44
CA GLY A 57 3.75 -14.56 3.22
C GLY A 57 4.91 -13.58 2.92
N GLU A 58 6.17 -14.00 3.01
CA GLU A 58 7.35 -13.16 2.70
C GLU A 58 7.38 -12.72 1.23
N ASP A 59 6.96 -13.60 0.32
CA ASP A 59 6.98 -13.30 -1.11
C ASP A 59 5.86 -12.34 -1.54
N THR A 60 4.84 -12.11 -0.69
CA THR A 60 3.71 -11.24 -1.03
C THR A 60 4.17 -9.81 -1.30
N ALA A 61 5.11 -9.28 -0.50
CA ALA A 61 5.63 -7.92 -0.70
C ALA A 61 6.43 -7.80 -2.00
N PHE A 62 7.24 -8.80 -2.31
CA PHE A 62 8.03 -8.85 -3.55
C PHE A 62 7.15 -8.98 -4.79
N ILE A 63 6.09 -9.80 -4.72
CA ILE A 63 5.09 -9.92 -5.77
C ILE A 63 4.42 -8.56 -6.02
N LYS A 64 4.01 -7.84 -4.96
CA LYS A 64 3.42 -6.50 -5.11
C LYS A 64 4.38 -5.49 -5.73
N LEU A 65 5.66 -5.52 -5.36
CA LEU A 65 6.67 -4.67 -5.99
C LEU A 65 6.83 -5.00 -7.48
N ALA A 66 6.83 -6.28 -7.85
CA ALA A 66 6.91 -6.72 -9.24
C ALA A 66 5.67 -6.35 -10.06
N GLU A 67 4.48 -6.44 -9.46
CA GLU A 67 3.23 -5.95 -10.07
C GLU A 67 3.31 -4.45 -10.37
N LEU A 68 3.69 -3.63 -9.38
CA LEU A 68 3.84 -2.18 -9.53
C LEU A 68 4.91 -1.79 -10.56
N ALA A 69 5.97 -2.58 -10.69
CA ALA A 69 7.00 -2.37 -11.70
C ALA A 69 6.46 -2.59 -13.12
N ARG A 70 5.65 -3.65 -13.32
CA ARG A 70 5.02 -3.95 -14.60
C ARG A 70 3.91 -2.97 -14.96
N GLU A 71 3.11 -2.55 -13.98
CA GLU A 71 2.07 -1.52 -14.17
C GLU A 71 2.66 -0.20 -14.66
N ALA A 72 3.85 0.19 -14.17
CA ALA A 72 4.53 1.39 -14.64
C ALA A 72 4.90 1.35 -16.14
N ASN A 73 5.02 0.16 -16.71
CA ASN A 73 5.34 -0.06 -18.12
C ASN A 73 4.11 -0.50 -18.95
N GLU A 74 2.90 -0.47 -18.39
CA GLU A 74 1.70 -1.04 -19.01
C GLU A 74 1.35 -0.37 -20.34
N ASP A 75 1.46 0.96 -20.42
CA ASP A 75 1.12 1.69 -21.65
C ASP A 75 2.12 1.42 -22.77
N VAL A 76 3.42 1.37 -22.44
CA VAL A 76 4.48 0.99 -23.39
C VAL A 76 4.32 -0.46 -23.84
N TRP A 77 3.87 -1.34 -22.94
CA TRP A 77 3.57 -2.72 -23.26
C TRP A 77 2.39 -2.84 -24.24
N LYS A 78 1.30 -2.10 -24.02
CA LYS A 78 0.13 -2.04 -24.90
C LYS A 78 0.52 -1.53 -26.29
N GLU A 79 1.28 -0.43 -26.36
CA GLU A 79 1.75 0.13 -27.64
C GLU A 79 2.61 -0.90 -28.42
N LYS A 80 3.54 -1.58 -27.73
CA LYS A 80 4.35 -2.65 -28.35
C LYS A 80 3.50 -3.83 -28.81
N LEU A 81 2.46 -4.20 -28.06
CA LEU A 81 1.54 -5.28 -28.40
C LEU A 81 0.77 -4.97 -29.68
N ASP A 82 0.11 -3.81 -29.71
CA ASP A 82 -0.71 -3.37 -30.85
C ASP A 82 0.13 -3.29 -32.12
N LYS A 83 1.33 -2.70 -32.04
CA LYS A 83 2.29 -2.65 -33.14
C LYS A 83 2.65 -4.03 -33.71
N TYR A 84 2.72 -5.06 -32.87
CA TYR A 84 2.99 -6.42 -33.34
C TYR A 84 1.76 -7.09 -33.96
N ILE A 85 0.58 -6.86 -33.40
CA ILE A 85 -0.68 -7.37 -33.94
C ILE A 85 -0.96 -6.76 -35.33
N ASP A 86 -0.79 -5.45 -35.47
CA ASP A 86 -0.90 -4.72 -36.74
C ASP A 86 0.10 -5.23 -37.79
N GLY A 87 1.22 -5.81 -37.34
CA GLY A 87 2.21 -6.48 -38.16
C GLY A 87 1.85 -7.93 -38.54
N ASN A 88 0.59 -8.34 -38.42
CA ASN A 88 0.09 -9.71 -38.64
C ASN A 88 0.73 -10.78 -37.75
N MET A 89 1.22 -10.41 -36.56
CA MET A 89 1.68 -11.38 -35.56
C MET A 89 0.49 -11.93 -34.78
N SER A 90 0.50 -13.24 -34.48
CA SER A 90 -0.52 -13.79 -33.58
C SER A 90 -0.42 -13.18 -32.20
N GLU A 91 -1.56 -12.96 -31.54
CA GLU A 91 -1.63 -12.30 -30.24
C GLU A 91 -0.71 -12.97 -29.20
N ASP A 92 -0.69 -14.30 -29.12
CA ASP A 92 0.18 -15.04 -28.19
C ASP A 92 1.66 -14.82 -28.44
N HIS A 93 2.07 -14.66 -29.70
CA HIS A 93 3.46 -14.39 -30.05
C HIS A 93 3.79 -12.90 -29.82
N ALA A 94 2.87 -12.00 -30.12
CA ALA A 94 2.97 -10.58 -29.87
C ALA A 94 3.14 -10.27 -28.37
N ARG A 95 2.29 -10.87 -27.51
CA ARG A 95 2.40 -10.76 -26.04
C ARG A 95 3.74 -11.23 -25.51
N ARG A 96 4.20 -12.42 -25.93
CA ARG A 96 5.51 -12.96 -25.52
C ARG A 96 6.66 -12.06 -25.95
N LYS A 97 6.57 -11.50 -27.17
CA LYS A 97 7.58 -10.58 -27.70
C LYS A 97 7.59 -9.25 -26.96
N ALA A 98 6.42 -8.69 -26.66
CA ALA A 98 6.28 -7.46 -25.87
C ALA A 98 6.85 -7.65 -24.45
N ASN A 99 6.47 -8.73 -23.76
CA ASN A 99 7.03 -9.08 -22.45
C ASN A 99 8.55 -9.20 -22.48
N ARG A 100 9.11 -9.92 -23.47
CA ARG A 100 10.57 -10.06 -23.58
C ARG A 100 11.28 -8.73 -23.83
N LYS A 101 10.61 -7.80 -24.51
CA LYS A 101 11.14 -6.47 -24.86
C LYS A 101 10.95 -5.40 -23.79
N LEU A 102 10.29 -5.74 -22.67
CA LEU A 102 10.15 -4.88 -21.52
C LEU A 102 10.74 -5.49 -20.25
N LYS A 103 11.35 -6.68 -20.36
CA LYS A 103 11.85 -7.40 -19.21
C LYS A 103 12.93 -6.61 -18.46
N ASP A 104 13.84 -5.98 -19.19
CA ASP A 104 14.95 -5.24 -18.57
C ASP A 104 14.41 -3.96 -17.92
N GLU A 105 13.47 -3.27 -18.57
CA GLU A 105 12.78 -2.10 -18.01
C GLU A 105 11.93 -2.45 -16.78
N ASP A 106 11.25 -3.60 -16.77
CA ASP A 106 10.50 -4.11 -15.61
C ASP A 106 11.45 -4.41 -14.44
N ILE A 107 12.64 -4.97 -14.72
CA ILE A 107 13.67 -5.23 -13.70
C ILE A 107 14.21 -3.91 -13.13
N ASP A 108 14.51 -2.93 -13.98
CA ASP A 108 15.00 -1.63 -13.52
C ASP A 108 13.97 -0.92 -12.64
N GLN A 109 12.69 -0.96 -13.03
CA GLN A 109 11.60 -0.43 -12.21
C GLN A 109 11.46 -1.16 -10.87
N PHE A 110 11.57 -2.48 -10.89
CA PHE A 110 11.52 -3.29 -9.68
C PHE A 110 12.67 -2.95 -8.73
N LEU A 111 13.92 -2.91 -9.23
CA LEU A 111 15.11 -2.62 -8.43
C LEU A 111 15.08 -1.20 -7.87
N SER A 112 14.61 -0.23 -8.66
CA SER A 112 14.43 1.15 -8.21
C SER A 112 13.47 1.22 -7.03
N ARG A 113 12.29 0.59 -7.14
CA ARG A 113 11.30 0.53 -6.06
C ARG A 113 11.82 -0.20 -4.83
N TYR A 114 12.51 -1.32 -5.03
CA TYR A 114 13.10 -2.09 -3.94
C TYR A 114 14.19 -1.28 -3.22
N SER A 115 15.05 -0.57 -3.96
CA SER A 115 16.05 0.34 -3.38
C SER A 115 15.39 1.41 -2.52
N SER A 116 14.31 2.04 -3.01
CA SER A 116 13.56 3.03 -2.22
C SER A 116 12.95 2.42 -0.95
N LEU A 117 12.40 1.21 -1.03
CA LEU A 117 11.89 0.50 0.15
C LEU A 117 13.01 0.26 1.17
N VAL A 118 14.19 -0.20 0.74
CA VAL A 118 15.35 -0.38 1.62
C VAL A 118 15.77 0.93 2.27
N GLN A 119 15.80 2.04 1.52
CA GLN A 119 16.11 3.36 2.07
C GLN A 119 15.10 3.76 3.16
N TYR A 120 13.80 3.57 2.93
CA TYR A 120 12.78 3.85 3.94
C TYR A 120 12.95 2.96 5.18
N LEU A 121 13.26 1.67 5.00
CA LEU A 121 13.52 0.78 6.14
C LEU A 121 14.74 1.22 6.96
N LEU A 122 15.82 1.64 6.31
CA LEU A 122 17.01 2.16 6.98
C LEU A 122 16.73 3.46 7.75
N GLN A 123 15.94 4.36 7.17
CA GLN A 123 15.52 5.59 7.85
C GLN A 123 14.63 5.28 9.06
N LEU A 124 13.66 4.37 8.90
CA LEU A 124 12.78 3.93 9.98
C LEU A 124 13.56 3.26 11.11
N GLN A 125 14.55 2.41 10.80
CA GLN A 125 15.39 1.74 11.79
C GLN A 125 16.14 2.73 12.71
N ASN A 126 16.44 3.92 12.22
CA ASN A 126 17.11 4.97 12.99
C ASN A 126 16.13 6.06 13.47
N GLY A 127 14.84 5.89 13.22
CA GLY A 127 13.80 6.85 13.49
C GLY A 127 13.33 6.78 14.93
N LYS A 128 13.51 7.87 15.69
CA LYS A 128 13.12 7.95 17.12
C LYS A 128 11.67 7.58 17.40
N ILE A 129 10.75 7.89 16.48
CA ILE A 129 9.32 7.54 16.62
C ILE A 129 9.06 6.07 16.33
N HIS A 130 9.73 5.51 15.32
CA HIS A 130 9.66 4.09 14.98
C HIS A 130 10.20 3.24 16.13
N ASP A 131 11.36 3.61 16.71
CA ASP A 131 11.93 2.94 17.89
C ASP A 131 10.93 2.88 19.06
N LYS A 132 10.24 3.99 19.33
CA LYS A 132 9.22 4.05 20.39
C LYS A 132 8.05 3.11 20.10
N VAL A 133 7.59 3.07 18.85
CA VAL A 133 6.51 2.17 18.42
C VAL A 133 6.95 0.71 18.58
N MET A 134 8.12 0.35 18.06
CA MET A 134 8.65 -1.01 18.11
C MET A 134 8.89 -1.48 19.55
N ASN A 135 9.51 -0.66 20.39
CA ASN A 135 9.69 -0.97 21.80
C ASN A 135 8.35 -1.23 22.51
N LYS A 136 7.31 -0.45 22.19
CA LYS A 136 5.98 -0.67 22.78
C LYS A 136 5.32 -1.95 22.26
N ILE A 137 5.51 -2.29 20.99
CA ILE A 137 5.03 -3.58 20.45
C ILE A 137 5.71 -4.72 21.20
N THR A 138 7.04 -4.70 21.33
CA THR A 138 7.79 -5.73 22.05
C THR A 138 7.36 -5.84 23.51
N GLU A 139 7.14 -4.72 24.21
CA GLU A 139 6.59 -4.71 25.58
C GLU A 139 5.23 -5.43 25.64
N LEU A 140 4.30 -5.08 24.75
CA LEU A 140 2.95 -5.66 24.73
C LEU A 140 2.97 -7.15 24.38
N VAL A 141 3.83 -7.56 23.44
CA VAL A 141 3.98 -8.97 23.06
C VAL A 141 4.59 -9.79 24.19
N ASN A 142 5.56 -9.23 24.93
CA ASN A 142 6.12 -9.87 26.12
C ASN A 142 5.09 -10.02 27.26
N ASP A 143 4.03 -9.21 27.26
CA ASP A 143 2.87 -9.33 28.16
C ASP A 143 1.78 -10.28 27.58
N ASP A 144 2.16 -11.22 26.72
CA ASP A 144 1.31 -12.21 26.04
C ASP A 144 0.20 -11.60 25.15
N MET A 145 0.37 -10.36 24.67
CA MET A 145 -0.55 -9.78 23.69
C MET A 145 -0.23 -10.30 22.28
N ASP A 146 -1.28 -10.68 21.54
CA ASP A 146 -1.17 -10.98 20.12
C ASP A 146 -0.49 -9.85 19.33
N TYR A 147 0.34 -10.21 18.35
CA TYR A 147 1.20 -9.28 17.61
C TYR A 147 0.39 -8.24 16.84
N GLU A 148 -0.71 -8.64 16.19
CA GLU A 148 -1.56 -7.72 15.44
C GLU A 148 -2.25 -6.72 16.39
N LYS A 149 -2.72 -7.21 17.54
CA LYS A 149 -3.30 -6.35 18.58
C LYS A 149 -2.26 -5.40 19.17
N ALA A 150 -1.05 -5.87 19.42
CA ALA A 150 0.06 -5.07 19.93
C ALA A 150 0.42 -3.92 18.97
N ILE A 151 0.52 -4.20 17.66
CA ILE A 151 0.73 -3.17 16.63
C ILE A 151 -0.36 -2.10 16.69
N LYS A 152 -1.64 -2.50 16.69
CA LYS A 152 -2.78 -1.55 16.70
C LYS A 152 -2.75 -0.66 17.94
N VAL A 153 -2.43 -1.21 19.11
CA VAL A 153 -2.34 -0.45 20.37
C VAL A 153 -1.15 0.51 20.36
N ALA A 154 0.02 0.06 19.91
CA ALA A 154 1.21 0.89 19.83
C ALA A 154 1.02 2.07 18.86
N ILE A 155 0.52 1.81 17.64
CA ILE A 155 0.23 2.88 16.67
C ILE A 155 -0.77 3.88 17.24
N ARG A 156 -1.85 3.41 17.90
CA ARG A 156 -2.84 4.30 18.52
C ARG A 156 -2.23 5.19 19.60
N LYS A 157 -1.30 4.67 20.40
CA LYS A 157 -0.60 5.42 21.45
C LYS A 157 0.28 6.53 20.87
N TYR A 158 0.97 6.26 19.76
CA TYR A 158 1.89 7.22 19.14
C TYR A 158 1.27 8.04 18.00
N LYS A 159 -0.02 7.83 17.69
CA LYS A 159 -0.76 8.56 16.66
C LYS A 159 -0.55 10.09 16.71
N PRO A 160 -0.65 10.79 17.87
CA PRO A 160 -0.45 12.24 17.89
C PRO A 160 0.95 12.68 17.44
N GLN A 161 1.98 11.87 17.72
CA GLN A 161 3.35 12.17 17.29
C GLN A 161 3.53 11.92 15.79
N LEU A 162 2.84 10.92 15.23
CA LEU A 162 2.81 10.66 13.79
C LEU A 162 2.05 11.75 13.03
N GLU A 163 0.99 12.32 13.62
CA GLU A 163 0.24 13.45 13.04
C GLU A 163 1.13 14.71 12.92
N ILE A 164 1.94 15.02 13.94
CA ILE A 164 2.90 16.14 13.86
C ILE A 164 3.86 16.00 12.68
N TYR A 165 4.40 14.80 12.44
CA TYR A 165 5.28 14.55 11.30
C TYR A 165 4.57 14.78 9.95
N LEU A 166 3.28 14.44 9.86
CA LEU A 166 2.51 14.67 8.64
C LEU A 166 2.31 16.16 8.40
N ASP A 167 1.97 16.91 9.44
CA ASP A 167 1.76 18.36 9.36
C ASP A 167 3.08 19.09 8.99
N GLU A 168 4.21 18.71 9.60
CA GLU A 168 5.54 19.28 9.30
C GLU A 168 6.01 19.02 7.86
N VAL A 169 5.62 17.89 7.25
CA VAL A 169 5.95 17.60 5.84
C VAL A 169 5.10 18.47 4.90
N ILE A 170 3.82 18.65 5.20
CA ILE A 170 2.89 19.46 4.39
C ILE A 170 3.33 20.94 4.37
N ASP A 171 3.76 21.47 5.52
CA ASP A 171 4.22 22.86 5.65
C ASP A 171 5.58 23.11 4.95
N ASN A 172 6.40 22.07 4.76
CA ASN A 172 7.67 22.17 4.04
C ASN A 172 7.51 22.04 2.52
N GLU A 173 6.51 21.30 2.03
CA GLU A 173 6.20 21.26 0.58
C GLU A 173 5.62 22.57 0.06
N THR A 174 4.92 23.35 0.90
CA THR A 174 4.36 24.66 0.53
C THR A 174 5.40 25.79 0.46
N ASN A 175 6.58 25.62 1.08
CA ASN A 175 7.68 26.59 1.04
C ASN A 175 8.74 26.31 -0.04
N ASN A 176 8.61 25.21 -0.79
CA ASN A 176 9.49 24.88 -1.91
C ASN A 176 8.81 25.17 -3.27
N SER A 177 8.03 26.25 -3.34
CA SER A 177 7.70 26.90 -4.62
C SER A 177 8.99 27.54 -5.13
N TYR A 178 9.77 26.78 -5.88
CA TYR A 178 10.87 27.30 -6.69
C TYR A 178 10.35 28.49 -7.49
N GLU A 179 10.74 29.70 -7.08
CA GLU A 179 10.72 30.86 -7.95
C GLU A 179 11.62 30.51 -9.14
N SER A 180 10.98 30.06 -10.21
CA SER A 180 11.59 30.00 -11.53
C SER A 180 11.85 31.44 -11.92
N GLU A 181 13.05 31.95 -11.60
CA GLU A 181 13.57 33.18 -12.19
C GLU A 181 13.70 32.94 -13.69
N ASP A 182 12.64 33.33 -14.39
CA ASP A 182 12.55 33.47 -15.82
C ASP A 182 13.55 34.55 -16.26
N SER A 183 14.79 34.12 -16.51
CA SER A 183 15.80 34.95 -17.15
C SER A 183 15.52 34.95 -18.65
N ASN A 184 14.58 35.81 -19.06
CA ASN A 184 14.50 36.30 -20.43
C ASN A 184 15.74 37.16 -20.69
N ASP A 185 16.67 36.65 -21.46
CA ASP A 185 17.66 37.46 -22.18
C ASP A 185 17.58 37.07 -23.67
N ASP A 186 16.57 37.65 -24.34
CA ASP A 186 16.69 38.05 -25.73
C ASP A 186 17.17 39.50 -25.72
N GLU A 187 18.39 39.79 -26.22
CA GLU A 187 18.59 40.78 -27.28
C GLU A 187 20.07 40.91 -27.74
N GLU A 188 20.19 40.92 -29.08
CA GLU A 188 21.19 41.56 -29.94
C GLU A 188 22.57 40.91 -30.20
N GLY A 189 22.74 40.48 -31.46
CA GLY A 189 24.01 40.14 -32.09
C GLY A 189 23.88 39.43 -33.44
#